data_AF-A0A117IA38-F1
#
_entry.id   AF-A0A117IA38-F1
#
_cell.length_a   1.000
_cell.length_b   1.000
_cell.length_c   1.000
_cell.angle_alpha   90.00
_cell.angle_beta   90.00
_cell.angle_gamma   90.00
#
_symmetry.space_group_name_H-M   'P 1'
#
loop_
_entity.id
_entity.type
_entity.pdbx_description
1 polymer ?
#
loop_
_entity_poly.entity_id
_entity_poly.type
_entity_poly.pdbx_seq_one_letter_code
_entity_poly.pdbx_strand_id
1 'polypeptide(L)' 'MEHLALIRRAAKQRENRRQAFDAADEELRRLIREGFEQGLSGEQLAEAAGLSLSRIYQIRDGRR' A
#
# COMPACT_ATOMS: atom_id res chain seq x y z
N MET A 1 -12.46 -5.73 33.97
CA MET A 1 -12.52 -4.39 33.33
C MET A 1 -11.21 -3.99 32.67
N GLU A 2 -10.05 -4.33 33.23
CA GLU A 2 -8.71 -4.01 32.69
C GLU A 2 -8.42 -4.56 31.28
N HIS A 3 -8.84 -5.80 31.00
CA HIS A 3 -8.59 -6.42 29.68
C HIS A 3 -9.33 -5.73 28.53
N LEU A 4 -10.54 -5.22 28.76
CA LEU A 4 -11.27 -4.44 27.76
C LEU A 4 -10.55 -3.11 27.43
N ALA A 5 -9.85 -2.51 28.40
CA ALA A 5 -9.04 -1.32 28.15
C ALA A 5 -7.82 -1.64 27.27
N LEU A 6 -7.18 -2.79 27.48
CA LEU A 6 -6.09 -3.28 26.62
C LEU A 6 -6.58 -3.52 25.18
N ILE A 7 -7.75 -4.15 25.01
CA ILE A 7 -8.34 -4.37 23.68
C ILE A 7 -8.64 -3.04 22.98
N ARG A 8 -9.25 -2.07 23.67
CA ARG A 8 -9.52 -0.74 23.09
C ARG A 8 -8.24 -0.02 22.68
N ARG A 9 -7.19 -0.10 23.49
CA ARG A 9 -5.87 0.47 23.17
C ARG A 9 -5.27 -0.19 21.92
N ALA A 10 -5.31 -1.52 21.85
CA ALA A 10 -4.83 -2.27 20.68
C ALA A 10 -5.64 -1.93 19.42
N ALA A 11 -6.96 -1.82 19.52
CA ALA A 11 -7.83 -1.42 18.42
C ALA A 11 -7.48 -0.01 17.91
N LYS A 12 -7.27 0.96 18.81
CA LYS A 12 -6.84 2.32 18.42
C LYS A 12 -5.47 2.33 17.76
N GLN A 13 -4.51 1.54 18.27
CA GLN A 13 -3.19 1.43 17.61
C GLN A 13 -3.30 0.79 16.23
N ARG A 14 -4.12 -0.25 16.08
CA ARG A 14 -4.38 -0.88 14.79
C ARG A 14 -5.00 0.12 13.80
N GLU A 15 -5.96 0.91 14.25
CA GLU A 15 -6.59 1.97 13.43
C GLU A 15 -5.55 2.98 12.95
N ASN A 16 -4.74 3.51 13.88
CA ASN A 16 -3.71 4.49 13.54
C ASN A 16 -2.68 3.91 12.55
N ARG A 17 -2.26 2.67 12.75
CA ARG A 17 -1.34 1.99 11.82
C ARG A 17 -1.98 1.71 10.47
N ARG A 18 -3.28 1.40 10.45
CA ARG A 18 -4.03 1.23 9.19
C ARG A 18 -4.03 2.53 8.39
N GLN A 19 -4.32 3.66 9.01
CA GLN A 19 -4.31 4.96 8.33
C GLN A 19 -2.92 5.31 7.78
N ALA A 20 -1.87 5.09 8.56
CA ALA A 20 -0.50 5.30 8.11
C ALA A 20 -0.11 4.36 6.96
N PHE A 21 -0.55 3.11 7.02
CA PHE A 21 -0.35 2.13 5.95
C PHE A 21 -1.10 2.52 4.68
N ASP A 22 -2.37 2.89 4.79
CA ASP A 22 -3.20 3.27 3.65
C ASP A 22 -2.61 4.49 2.92
N ALA A 23 -2.10 5.49 3.66
CA ALA A 23 -1.43 6.65 3.07
C ALA A 23 -0.12 6.27 2.34
N ALA A 24 0.70 5.39 2.94
CA ALA A 24 1.93 4.91 2.31
C ALA A 24 1.65 4.06 1.07
N ASP A 25 0.61 3.22 1.11
CA ASP A 25 0.18 2.39 -0.02
C ASP A 25 -0.39 3.26 -1.16
N GLU A 26 -1.16 4.31 -0.84
CA GLU A 26 -1.65 5.25 -1.84
C GLU A 26 -0.51 5.97 -2.58
N GLU A 27 0.51 6.43 -1.83
CA GLU A 27 1.70 7.05 -2.39
C GLU A 27 2.49 6.08 -3.29
N LEU A 28 2.71 4.85 -2.83
CA LEU A 28 3.36 3.81 -3.64
C LEU A 28 2.60 3.57 -4.96
N ARG A 29 1.27 3.49 -4.90
CA ARG A 29 0.44 3.30 -6.09
C ARG A 29 0.51 4.48 -7.05
N ARG A 30 0.57 5.71 -6.53
CA ARG A 30 0.76 6.92 -7.34
C ARG A 30 2.09 6.85 -8.09
N LEU A 31 3.18 6.56 -7.39
CA LEU A 31 4.52 6.45 -7.99
C LEU A 31 4.61 5.33 -9.04
N ILE A 32 3.94 4.19 -8.82
CA ILE A 32 3.87 3.12 -9.83
C ILE A 32 3.18 3.61 -11.11
N ARG A 33 2.06 4.33 -11.00
CA ARG A 33 1.36 4.89 -12.17
C ARG A 33 2.22 5.91 -12.91
N GLU A 34 2.84 6.83 -12.18
CA GLU A 34 3.76 7.82 -12.76
C GLU A 34 4.96 7.15 -13.44
N GLY A 35 5.49 6.06 -12.87
CA GLY A 35 6.54 5.28 -13.49
C GLY A 35 6.13 4.69 -14.83
N PHE A 36 4.90 4.19 -14.95
CA PHE A 36 4.36 3.75 -16.24
C PHE A 36 4.21 4.91 -17.24
N GLU A 37 3.75 6.07 -16.80
CA GLU A 37 3.63 7.28 -17.64
C GLU A 37 5.00 7.76 -18.16
N GLN A 38 6.06 7.51 -17.39
CA GLN A 38 7.46 7.80 -17.76
C GLN A 38 8.08 6.72 -18.65
N GLY A 39 7.35 5.65 -18.97
CA GLY A 39 7.80 4.58 -19.86
C GLY A 39 8.62 3.48 -19.19
N LEU A 40 8.61 3.38 -17.85
CA LEU A 40 9.22 2.25 -17.13
C LEU A 40 8.44 0.96 -17.41
N SER A 41 9.18 -0.16 -17.46
CA SER A 41 8.56 -1.48 -17.63
C SER A 41 7.93 -1.98 -16.32
N GLY A 42 6.94 -2.86 -16.45
CA GLY A 42 6.31 -3.47 -15.28
C GLY A 42 7.29 -4.28 -14.42
N GLU A 43 8.30 -4.90 -15.04
CA GLU A 43 9.35 -5.65 -14.34
C GLU A 43 10.23 -4.74 -13.48
N GLN A 44 10.67 -3.59 -14.02
CA GLN A 44 11.46 -2.61 -13.28
C GLN A 44 10.68 -2.08 -12.05
N LEU A 45 9.40 -1.79 -12.24
CA LEU A 45 8.53 -1.33 -11.16
C LEU A 45 8.24 -2.43 -10.13
N ALA A 46 8.08 -3.68 -10.56
CA ALA A 46 7.88 -4.84 -9.68
C ALA A 46 9.09 -5.08 -8.78
N GLU A 47 10.28 -5.06 -9.37
CA GLU A 47 11.56 -5.18 -8.66
C GLU A 47 11.73 -4.04 -7.65
N ALA A 48 11.53 -2.79 -8.08
CA ALA A 48 11.68 -1.62 -7.21
C ALA A 48 10.66 -1.59 -6.05
N ALA A 49 9.41 -1.99 -6.30
CA ALA A 49 8.36 -1.99 -5.29
C ALA A 49 8.34 -3.24 -4.41
N GLY A 50 9.09 -4.29 -4.75
CA GLY A 50 9.01 -5.60 -4.09
C GLY A 50 7.63 -6.26 -4.23
N LEU A 51 6.94 -6.00 -5.33
CA LEU A 51 5.60 -6.52 -5.62
C LEU A 51 5.63 -7.50 -6.79
N SER A 52 4.60 -8.34 -6.90
CA SER A 52 4.44 -9.18 -8.09
C SER A 52 4.09 -8.33 -9.31
N LEU A 53 4.55 -8.77 -10.49
CA LEU A 53 4.23 -8.11 -11.76
C LEU A 53 2.71 -7.97 -11.98
N SER A 54 1.93 -9.00 -11.61
CA SER A 54 0.47 -8.94 -11.66
C SER A 54 -0.10 -7.81 -10.80
N ARG A 55 0.47 -7.58 -9.60
CA ARG A 55 0.01 -6.50 -8.72
C ARG A 55 0.35 -5.13 -9.29
N ILE A 56 1.51 -4.96 -9.90
CA ILE A 56 1.90 -3.72 -10.58
C ILE A 56 0.89 -3.37 -11.68
N TYR A 57 0.49 -4.32 -12.52
CA TYR A 57 -0.51 -4.08 -13.56
C TYR A 57 -1.91 -3.81 -12.99
N GLN A 58 -2.32 -4.44 -11.89
CA GLN A 58 -3.55 -4.08 -11.20
C GLN A 58 -3.54 -2.62 -10.72
N ILE A 59 -2.42 -2.17 -10.13
CA ILE A 59 -2.25 -0.80 -9.65
C ILE A 59 -2.32 0.20 -10.80
N ARG A 60 -1.66 -0.10 -11.94
CA ARG A 60 -1.73 0.69 -13.17
C ARG A 60 -3.18 0.83 -13.65
N ASP A 61 -3.91 -0.27 -13.66
CA ASP A 61 -5.29 -0.34 -14.17
C ASP A 61 -6.34 0.14 -13.14
N GLY A 62 -5.90 0.63 -11.97
CA GLY A 62 -6.78 1.13 -10.90
C GLY A 62 -7.62 0.06 -10.20
N ARG A 63 -7.22 -1.22 -10.29
CA ARG A 63 -7.93 -2.36 -9.69
C ARG A 63 -7.44 -2.58 -8.26
N ARG A 64 -8.37 -2.74 -7.32
CA ARG A 64 -8.05 -2.94 -5.89
C ARG A 64 -7.77 -4.39 -5.58
#